data_AF-A0A968KXP1-F1
#
_entry.id   AF-A0A968KXP1-F1
#
_cell.length_a   1.000
_cell.length_b   1.000
_cell.length_c   1.000
_cell.angle_alpha   90.00
_cell.angle_beta   90.00
_cell.angle_gamma   90.00
#
_symmetry.space_group_name_H-M   'P 1'
#
loop_
_entity.id
_entity.type
_entity.pdbx_description
1 polymer ?
#
loop_
_entity_poly.entity_id
_entity_poly.type
_entity_poly.pdbx_seq_one_letter_code
_entity_poly.pdbx_strand_id
1 'polypeptide(L)'
;MKANPNRFWFVVILLGWAFDFLFWKKPAGINFFIYVALCLVTGIYLIKADGLRLAPRSSLLLLPITFLSAMTFIRQEPMTTFLSISMTLFLMGVFALTYLNGQWFRYG
;
A
#
# COMPACT_ATOMS: atom_id res chain seq x y z
N MET A 1 2.49 1.03 -23.47
CA MET A 1 1.43 1.82 -22.81
C MET A 1 0.26 2.02 -23.77
N LYS A 2 -0.73 1.11 -23.80
CA LYS A 2 -2.08 1.47 -24.27
C LYS A 2 -2.82 1.93 -23.02
N ALA A 3 -2.51 3.15 -22.59
CA ALA A 3 -3.10 3.74 -21.41
C ALA A 3 -4.56 4.06 -21.75
N ASN A 4 -5.49 3.28 -21.21
CA ASN A 4 -6.88 3.70 -21.07
C ASN A 4 -6.97 4.38 -19.69
N PRO A 5 -6.66 5.68 -19.56
CA PRO A 5 -6.64 6.38 -18.26
C PRO A 5 -7.96 6.21 -17.48
N ASN A 6 -9.09 6.03 -18.17
CA ASN A 6 -10.40 5.80 -17.56
C ASN A 6 -10.50 4.54 -16.70
N ARG A 7 -9.60 3.56 -16.87
CA ARG A 7 -9.59 2.32 -16.05
C ARG A 7 -9.13 2.57 -14.61
N PHE A 8 -8.27 3.58 -14.41
CA PHE A 8 -7.83 3.99 -13.07
C PHE A 8 -8.94 4.65 -12.26
N TRP A 9 -9.87 5.35 -12.91
CA TRP A 9 -10.96 6.06 -12.23
C TRP A 9 -11.82 5.13 -11.39
N PHE A 10 -12.18 3.96 -11.93
CA PHE A 10 -12.93 2.95 -11.18
C PHE A 10 -12.19 2.47 -9.93
N VAL A 11 -10.88 2.25 -10.04
CA VAL A 11 -10.05 1.79 -8.91
C VAL A 11 -9.94 2.88 -7.84
N VAL A 12 -9.74 4.15 -8.26
CA VAL A 12 -9.63 5.29 -7.34
C VAL A 12 -10.94 5.56 -6.62
N ILE A 13 -12.08 5.51 -7.33
CA ILE A 13 -13.41 5.68 -6.72
C ILE A 13 -13.68 4.55 -5.72
N LEU A 14 -13.37 3.30 -6.07
CA LEU A 14 -13.57 2.16 -5.19
C LEU A 14 -12.67 2.24 -3.95
N LEU A 15 -11.41 2.63 -4.10
CA LEU A 15 -10.49 2.86 -2.98
C LEU A 15 -10.95 4.01 -2.08
N GLY A 16 -11.38 5.13 -2.66
CA GLY A 16 -11.91 6.26 -1.89
C GLY A 16 -13.16 5.88 -1.10
N TRP A 17 -14.05 5.09 -1.69
CA TRP A 17 -15.23 4.57 -0.99
C TRP A 17 -14.87 3.54 0.10
N ALA A 18 -13.90 2.66 -0.17
CA ALA A 18 -13.39 1.72 0.82
C ALA A 18 -12.72 2.44 2.01
N PHE A 19 -12.00 3.54 1.76
CA PHE A 19 -11.44 4.39 2.81
C PHE A 19 -12.54 4.95 3.71
N ASP A 20 -13.57 5.56 3.11
CA ASP A 20 -14.69 6.10 3.87
C ASP A 20 -15.35 5.01 4.73
N PHE A 21 -15.68 3.85 4.13
CA PHE A 21 -16.30 2.74 4.86
C PHE A 21 -15.45 2.18 6.02
N LEU A 22 -14.12 2.13 5.86
CA LEU A 22 -13.21 1.58 6.88
C LEU A 22 -12.91 2.56 8.00
N PHE A 23 -12.79 3.85 7.71
CA PHE A 23 -12.35 4.86 8.68
C PHE A 23 -13.53 5.64 9.28
N TRP A 24 -14.72 5.59 8.68
CA TRP A 24 -15.89 6.29 9.20
C TRP A 24 -16.34 5.74 10.56
N LYS A 25 -16.18 6.55 11.61
CA LYS A 25 -16.54 6.24 13.01
C LYS A 25 -15.90 4.97 13.59
N LYS A 26 -14.84 4.45 12.99
CA LYS A 26 -14.13 3.26 13.49
C LYS A 26 -12.69 3.60 13.86
N PRO A 27 -12.14 2.96 14.92
CA PRO A 27 -10.73 3.13 15.25
C PRO A 27 -9.85 2.59 14.12
N ALA A 28 -8.69 3.24 13.93
CA ALA A 28 -7.81 2.96 12.80
C ALA A 28 -7.20 1.54 12.80
N GLY A 29 -7.14 0.85 13.96
CA GLY A 29 -6.39 -0.41 14.17
C GLY A 29 -6.41 -1.41 13.00
N ILE A 30 -7.39 -2.33 12.96
CA ILE A 30 -7.42 -3.37 11.91
C ILE A 30 -7.83 -2.83 10.53
N ASN A 31 -8.56 -1.72 10.52
CA ASN A 31 -9.02 -1.06 9.30
C ASN A 31 -7.82 -0.56 8.48
N PHE A 32 -6.80 0.00 9.13
CA PHE A 32 -5.57 0.44 8.47
C PHE A 32 -4.88 -0.72 7.74
N PHE A 33 -4.78 -1.89 8.37
CA PHE A 33 -4.22 -3.09 7.72
C PHE A 33 -4.99 -3.51 6.48
N ILE A 34 -6.32 -3.55 6.58
CA ILE A 34 -7.18 -3.92 5.46
C ILE A 34 -7.05 -2.91 4.31
N TYR A 35 -6.98 -1.61 4.63
CA TYR A 35 -6.83 -0.56 3.62
C TYR A 35 -5.47 -0.61 2.91
N VAL A 36 -4.39 -0.84 3.67
CA VAL A 36 -3.04 -1.00 3.10
C VAL A 36 -2.99 -2.24 2.20
N ALA A 37 -3.56 -3.36 2.63
CA ALA A 37 -3.66 -4.56 1.80
C ALA A 37 -4.44 -4.31 0.50
N LEU A 38 -5.56 -3.59 0.57
CA LEU A 38 -6.33 -3.18 -0.62
C LEU A 38 -5.50 -2.31 -1.58
N CYS A 39 -4.78 -1.31 -1.07
CA CYS A 39 -3.88 -0.47 -1.87
C CYS A 39 -2.79 -1.29 -2.56
N LEU A 40 -2.18 -2.25 -1.86
CA LEU A 40 -1.16 -3.11 -2.43
C LEU A 40 -1.73 -4.04 -3.52
N VAL A 41 -2.86 -4.69 -3.26
CA VAL A 41 -3.52 -5.59 -4.21
C VAL A 41 -3.93 -4.85 -5.48
N THR A 42 -4.54 -3.67 -5.34
CA THR A 42 -4.93 -2.83 -6.49
C THR A 42 -3.72 -2.33 -7.28
N GLY A 43 -2.64 -1.93 -6.60
CA GLY A 43 -1.36 -1.57 -7.24
C GLY A 43 -0.76 -2.73 -8.04
N ILE A 44 -0.72 -3.94 -7.47
CA ILE A 44 -0.23 -5.16 -8.16
C ILE A 44 -1.12 -5.50 -9.36
N TYR A 45 -2.43 -5.41 -9.19
CA TYR A 45 -3.41 -5.73 -10.23
C TYR A 45 -3.29 -4.77 -11.43
N LEU A 46 -3.13 -3.48 -11.18
CA LEU A 46 -2.92 -2.47 -12.23
C LEU A 46 -1.64 -2.76 -13.03
N ILE A 47 -0.53 -3.07 -12.36
CA ILE A 47 0.73 -3.42 -13.03
C ILE A 47 0.61 -4.69 -13.87
N LYS A 48 -0.03 -5.73 -13.34
CA LYS A 48 -0.29 -6.96 -14.12
C LYS A 48 -1.17 -6.67 -15.34
N ALA A 49 -2.17 -5.79 -15.20
CA ALA A 49 -3.03 -5.38 -16.31
C ALA A 49 -2.26 -4.60 -17.39
N ASP A 50 -1.21 -3.88 -17.02
CA ASP A 50 -0.27 -3.23 -17.96
C ASP A 50 0.80 -4.19 -18.53
N GLY A 51 0.78 -5.48 -18.16
CA GLY A 51 1.72 -6.51 -18.64
C GLY A 51 3.14 -6.37 -18.08
N LEU A 52 3.34 -5.49 -17.11
CA LEU A 52 4.62 -5.24 -16.45
C LEU A 52 4.83 -6.30 -15.35
N ARG A 53 6.06 -6.82 -15.24
CA ARG A 53 6.42 -7.81 -14.22
C ARG A 53 6.94 -7.09 -12.98
N LEU A 54 6.42 -7.46 -11.81
CA LEU A 54 6.98 -6.99 -10.54
C LEU A 54 8.45 -7.40 -10.43
N ALA A 55 9.31 -6.45 -10.08
CA ALA A 55 10.66 -6.77 -9.68
C ALA A 55 10.62 -7.65 -8.41
N PRO A 56 11.25 -8.85 -8.39
CA PRO A 56 11.21 -9.74 -7.23
C PRO A 56 11.79 -9.09 -5.97
N ARG A 57 12.73 -8.15 -6.12
CA ARG A 57 13.25 -7.33 -5.01
C ARG A 57 12.24 -6.37 -4.42
N SER A 58 11.34 -5.78 -5.22
CA SER A 58 10.24 -4.96 -4.70
C SER A 58 9.22 -5.80 -3.95
N SER A 59 9.02 -7.07 -4.33
CA SER A 59 8.14 -7.98 -3.57
C SER A 59 8.62 -8.22 -2.14
N LEU A 60 9.94 -8.12 -1.88
CA LEU A 60 10.50 -8.26 -0.54
C LEU A 60 10.00 -7.16 0.40
N LEU A 61 9.62 -5.97 -0.11
CA LEU A 61 9.09 -4.89 0.71
C LEU A 61 7.61 -5.04 1.07
N LEU A 62 6.88 -5.95 0.42
CA LEU A 62 5.55 -6.32 0.88
C LEU A 62 5.61 -6.95 2.29
N LEU A 63 6.69 -7.66 2.61
CA LEU A 63 6.90 -8.27 3.93
C LEU A 63 6.95 -7.24 5.07
N PRO A 64 7.85 -6.23 5.06
CA PRO A 64 7.89 -5.20 6.08
C PRO A 64 6.63 -4.33 6.08
N ILE A 65 6.03 -4.02 4.92
CA ILE A 65 4.78 -3.24 4.86
C ILE A 65 3.63 -3.98 5.57
N THR A 66 3.44 -5.26 5.26
CA THR A 66 2.39 -6.06 5.90
C THR A 66 2.66 -6.28 7.38
N PHE A 67 3.92 -6.50 7.77
CA PHE A 67 4.30 -6.63 9.18
C PHE A 67 4.05 -5.36 10.00
N LEU A 68 4.51 -4.20 9.51
CA LEU A 68 4.31 -2.93 10.20
C LEU A 68 2.84 -2.51 10.27
N SER A 69 2.12 -2.77 9.19
CA SER A 69 0.68 -2.52 9.16
C SER A 69 -0.06 -3.43 10.14
N ALA A 70 0.36 -4.69 10.30
CA ALA A 70 -0.22 -5.59 11.31
C ALA A 70 0.08 -5.13 12.75
N MET A 71 1.22 -4.47 12.98
CA MET A 71 1.54 -3.93 14.32
C MET A 71 0.53 -2.88 14.81
N THR A 72 -0.17 -2.19 13.90
CA THR A 72 -1.18 -1.18 14.26
C THR A 72 -2.40 -1.73 14.98
N PHE A 73 -2.67 -3.05 14.90
CA PHE A 73 -3.75 -3.68 15.66
C PHE A 73 -3.26 -4.51 16.86
N ILE A 74 -1.99 -4.93 16.87
CA ILE A 74 -1.40 -5.75 17.95
C ILE A 74 -1.07 -4.88 19.19
N ARG A 75 -0.64 -3.62 18.99
CA ARG A 75 -0.41 -2.66 20.08
C ARG A 75 -1.30 -1.44 19.92
N GLN A 76 -2.07 -1.12 20.97
CA GLN A 76 -2.94 0.06 21.02
C GLN A 76 -2.28 1.29 21.65
N GLU A 77 -0.96 1.26 21.85
CA GLU A 77 -0.22 2.44 22.30
C GLU A 77 -0.20 3.51 21.19
N PRO A 78 -0.59 4.76 21.51
CA PRO A 78 -0.78 5.81 20.49
C PRO A 78 0.52 6.18 19.76
N MET A 79 1.65 6.21 20.47
CA MET A 79 2.96 6.54 19.87
C MET A 79 3.43 5.44 18.89
N THR A 80 3.28 4.18 19.28
CA THR A 80 3.71 3.00 18.51
C THR A 80 2.84 2.81 17.26
N THR A 81 1.55 3.09 17.39
CA THR A 81 0.59 3.08 16.27
C THR A 81 0.93 4.19 15.26
N PHE A 82 1.18 5.41 15.73
CA PHE A 82 1.57 6.54 14.88
C PHE A 82 2.86 6.26 14.09
N LEU A 83 3.88 5.71 14.75
CA LEU A 83 5.13 5.35 14.10
C LEU A 83 4.94 4.25 13.06
N SER A 84 4.16 3.22 13.39
CA SER A 84 3.86 2.11 12.48
C SER A 84 3.11 2.60 11.23
N ILE A 85 2.11 3.48 11.38
CA ILE A 85 1.39 4.10 10.26
C ILE A 85 2.35 4.91 9.39
N SER A 86 3.16 5.79 10.02
CA SER A 86 4.08 6.68 9.31
C SER A 86 5.12 5.91 8.51
N MET A 87 5.73 4.88 9.12
CA MET A 87 6.67 4.01 8.43
C MET A 87 5.99 3.18 7.35
N THR A 88 4.76 2.70 7.55
CA THR A 88 4.00 1.96 6.52
C THR A 88 3.76 2.84 5.29
N LEU A 89 3.34 4.09 5.49
CA LEU A 89 3.15 5.05 4.40
C LEU A 89 4.46 5.38 3.70
N PHE A 90 5.54 5.58 4.46
CA PHE A 90 6.86 5.80 3.90
C PHE A 90 7.30 4.61 3.03
N LEU A 91 7.21 3.38 3.54
CA LEU A 91 7.54 2.16 2.80
C LEU A 91 6.67 1.98 1.55
N MET A 92 5.37 2.29 1.61
CA MET A 92 4.50 2.30 0.44
C MET A 92 4.92 3.34 -0.60
N GLY A 93 5.35 4.53 -0.16
CA GLY A 93 5.88 5.57 -1.06
C GLY A 93 7.15 5.10 -1.76
N VAL A 94 8.11 4.53 -1.02
CA VAL A 94 9.32 3.97 -1.62
C VAL A 94 8.97 2.80 -2.55
N PHE A 95 7.98 1.97 -2.18
CA PHE A 95 7.47 0.88 -3.01
C PHE A 95 6.90 1.37 -4.33
N ALA A 96 6.13 2.45 -4.34
CA ALA A 96 5.62 3.06 -5.56
C ALA A 96 6.75 3.58 -6.47
N LEU A 97 7.80 4.17 -5.89
CA LEU A 97 8.94 4.74 -6.63
C LEU A 97 9.84 3.68 -7.27
N THR A 98 10.05 2.57 -6.58
CA THR A 98 10.92 1.47 -7.01
C THR A 98 10.14 0.29 -7.58
N TYR A 99 8.83 0.46 -7.78
CA TYR A 99 7.92 -0.61 -8.17
C TYR A 99 8.27 -1.24 -9.52
N LEU A 100 8.78 -0.42 -10.44
CA LEU A 100 9.18 -0.81 -11.79
C LEU A 100 10.68 -1.08 -11.91
N ASN A 101 11.52 -0.37 -11.15
CA ASN A 101 12.98 -0.44 -11.28
C ASN A 101 13.63 -1.45 -10.33
N GLY A 102 13.05 -1.76 -9.17
CA GLY A 102 13.63 -2.67 -8.18
C GLY A 102 14.98 -2.23 -7.58
N GLN A 103 15.38 -0.98 -7.80
CA GLN A 103 16.68 -0.40 -7.44
C GLN A 103 16.62 0.35 -6.10
N TRP A 104 16.20 -0.32 -5.03
CA TRP A 104 16.09 0.27 -3.69
C TRP A 104 17.43 0.69 -3.07
N PHE A 105 18.52 0.05 -3.52
CA PHE A 105 19.87 0.27 -2.99
C PHE A 105 20.69 1.31 -3.76
N ARG A 106 20.15 1.86 -4.86
CA ARG A 106 20.91 2.70 -5.79
C ARG A 106 20.60 4.20 -5.64
N TYR A 107 19.74 4.55 -4.69
CA TYR A 107 19.52 5.91 -4.22
C TYR A 107 20.26 6.14 -2.90
N GLY A 108 21.54 5.75 -2.87
CA GLY A 108 22.50 6.08 -1.82
C GLY A 108 23.42 7.20 -2.29
#